data_AF-A0A819GAQ7-F1
#
_entry.id   AF-A0A819GAQ7-F1
#
_cell.length_a   1.000
_cell.length_b   1.000
_cell.length_c   1.000
_cell.angle_alpha   90.00
_cell.angle_beta   90.00
_cell.angle_gamma   90.00
#
_symmetry.space_group_name_H-M   'P 1'
#
loop_
_entity.id
_entity.type
_entity.pdbx_description
1 polymer ?
#
loop_
_entity_poly.entity_id
_entity_poly.type
_entity_poly.pdbx_seq_one_letter_code
_entity_poly.pdbx_strand_id
1 'polypeptide(L)'
;MLKSGAVLVKYKSNGKKFSRRFFLDEYEDFISYERSSKIFHKPHIYYIKDIDEIRTGFHAQTFDRLIKRGIIKQNNQNCAFSILYDNHRKEEHFIASDMNTRNLWVKGLQYLMNQYAQKGQYQLIREENWILELFHSADKNHSNTLSKHECRHLFANSLNVKIPDHIFEDMFNKVDKTDKGILTSVEFVDLFNLLIRRKDLYEIMKKHVKNGYKQTMENIYMNRNELFEFLQQTQNQNAS
;
A
#
# COMPACT_ATOMS: atom_id res chain seq x y z
N MET A 1 -15.07 9.86 17.14
CA MET A 1 -15.36 11.08 16.35
C MET A 1 -15.12 10.91 14.86
N LEU A 2 -14.00 10.31 14.40
CA LEU A 2 -13.82 10.07 12.95
C LEU A 2 -14.87 9.10 12.38
N LYS A 3 -15.20 8.01 13.07
CA LYS A 3 -16.27 7.07 12.66
C LYS A 3 -17.67 7.69 12.67
N SER A 4 -17.98 8.50 13.68
CA SER A 4 -19.22 9.28 13.73
C SER A 4 -19.25 10.40 12.67
N GLY A 5 -18.12 10.68 12.03
CA GLY A 5 -17.95 11.70 11.02
C GLY A 5 -18.02 13.14 11.53
N ALA A 6 -17.63 14.08 10.67
CA ALA A 6 -17.78 15.52 10.87
C ALA A 6 -17.95 16.23 9.54
N VAL A 7 -18.56 17.41 9.57
CA VAL A 7 -18.67 18.27 8.38
C VAL A 7 -17.33 18.93 8.10
N LEU A 8 -16.79 18.67 6.91
CA LEU A 8 -15.61 19.35 6.39
C LEU A 8 -15.97 20.02 5.06
N VAL A 9 -15.40 21.20 4.81
CA VAL A 9 -15.55 21.89 3.54
C VAL A 9 -14.32 21.62 2.68
N LYS A 10 -14.52 20.84 1.62
CA LYS A 10 -13.49 20.56 0.61
C LYS A 10 -13.39 21.72 -0.38
N TYR A 11 -12.21 22.29 -0.55
CA TYR A 11 -11.95 23.39 -1.49
C TYR A 11 -11.14 22.94 -2.70
N LYS A 12 -11.51 23.46 -3.88
CA LYS A 12 -10.75 23.29 -5.12
C LYS A 12 -10.06 24.60 -5.49
N SER A 13 -8.96 24.49 -6.24
CA SER A 13 -8.17 25.63 -6.73
C SER A 13 -8.98 26.65 -7.55
N ASN A 14 -10.03 26.19 -8.25
CA ASN A 14 -10.95 27.05 -8.99
C ASN A 14 -11.99 27.77 -8.12
N GLY A 15 -11.98 27.59 -6.79
CA GLY A 15 -12.89 28.24 -5.86
C GLY A 15 -14.15 27.44 -5.54
N LYS A 16 -14.39 26.29 -6.19
CA LYS A 16 -15.52 25.41 -5.85
C LYS A 16 -15.32 24.85 -4.43
N LYS A 17 -16.38 24.85 -3.65
CA LYS A 17 -16.41 24.28 -2.30
C LYS A 17 -17.50 23.23 -2.16
N PHE A 18 -17.20 22.18 -1.41
CA PHE A 18 -18.12 21.07 -1.15
C PHE A 18 -18.16 20.80 0.35
N SER A 19 -19.24 21.24 1.00
CA SER A 19 -19.52 20.86 2.39
C SER A 19 -20.07 19.44 2.42
N ARG A 20 -19.39 18.52 3.10
CA ARG A 20 -19.79 17.11 3.22
C ARG A 20 -19.48 16.60 4.62
N ARG A 21 -20.29 15.67 5.12
CA ARG A 21 -19.95 14.89 6.30
C ARG A 21 -18.99 13.79 5.89
N PHE A 22 -17.72 13.95 6.26
CA PHE A 22 -16.69 12.95 6.10
C PHE A 22 -16.74 12.00 7.28
N PHE A 23 -16.43 10.73 7.06
CA PHE A 23 -16.36 9.70 8.09
C PHE A 23 -15.24 8.72 7.79
N LEU A 24 -14.69 8.12 8.85
CA LEU A 24 -13.86 6.94 8.79
C LEU A 24 -14.77 5.71 8.71
N ASP A 25 -14.45 4.78 7.83
CA ASP A 25 -15.21 3.55 7.72
C ASP A 25 -15.11 2.67 8.98
N GLU A 26 -15.91 1.61 9.02
CA GLU A 26 -16.02 0.71 10.17
C GLU A 26 -14.69 0.03 10.49
N TYR A 27 -13.94 -0.36 9.44
CA TYR A 27 -12.68 -1.11 9.52
C TYR A 27 -11.44 -0.21 9.64
N GLU A 28 -11.62 1.11 9.62
CA GLU A 28 -10.53 2.11 9.73
C GLU A 28 -9.53 2.09 8.57
N ASP A 29 -9.98 1.64 7.41
CA ASP A 29 -9.20 1.46 6.19
C ASP A 29 -9.24 2.68 5.28
N PHE A 30 -10.32 3.46 5.32
CA PHE A 30 -10.48 4.63 4.46
C PHE A 30 -11.39 5.69 5.07
N ILE A 31 -11.22 6.92 4.59
CA ILE A 31 -12.21 7.98 4.79
C ILE A 31 -13.05 8.16 3.53
N SER A 32 -14.34 8.42 3.75
CA SER A 32 -15.27 8.77 2.69
C SER A 32 -16.21 9.87 3.15
N TYR A 33 -17.21 10.21 2.34
CA TYR A 33 -18.22 11.19 2.68
C TYR A 33 -19.61 10.75 2.26
N GLU A 34 -20.62 11.27 2.95
CA GLU A 34 -22.01 10.93 2.66
C GLU A 34 -22.41 11.30 1.22
N ARG A 35 -23.27 10.46 0.63
CA ARG A 35 -23.78 10.68 -0.73
C ARG A 35 -24.50 12.02 -0.82
N SER A 36 -24.27 12.72 -1.93
CA SER A 36 -25.13 13.84 -2.31
C SER A 36 -26.46 13.26 -2.81
N SER A 37 -27.58 13.98 -2.63
CA SER A 37 -28.90 13.65 -3.19
C SER A 37 -28.95 13.54 -4.73
N LYS A 38 -27.83 13.75 -5.42
CA LYS A 38 -27.70 13.55 -6.87
C LYS A 38 -27.49 12.07 -7.18
N ILE A 39 -28.42 11.51 -7.96
CA ILE A 39 -28.64 10.09 -8.28
C ILE A 39 -27.38 9.35 -8.81
N PHE A 40 -26.36 10.05 -9.32
CA PHE A 40 -25.16 9.45 -9.92
C PHE A 40 -23.84 9.78 -9.22
N HIS A 41 -23.85 10.46 -8.07
CA HIS A 41 -22.61 10.84 -7.39
C HIS A 41 -22.19 9.77 -6.36
N LYS A 42 -21.28 8.87 -6.76
CA LYS A 42 -20.61 7.99 -5.80
C LYS A 42 -19.60 8.80 -4.97
N PRO A 43 -19.55 8.62 -3.65
CA PRO A 43 -18.56 9.29 -2.82
C PRO A 43 -17.17 8.70 -3.12
N HIS A 44 -16.16 9.55 -3.02
CA HIS A 44 -14.78 9.10 -3.21
C HIS A 44 -14.27 8.40 -1.94
N ILE A 45 -13.38 7.45 -2.12
CA ILE A 45 -12.73 6.69 -1.05
C ILE A 45 -11.27 7.12 -1.02
N TYR A 46 -10.79 7.55 0.13
CA TYR A 46 -9.37 7.83 0.38
C TYR A 46 -8.85 6.78 1.36
N TYR A 47 -8.15 5.77 0.85
CA TYR A 47 -7.54 4.75 1.69
C TYR A 47 -6.46 5.36 2.58
N ILE A 48 -6.46 4.99 3.86
CA ILE A 48 -5.47 5.49 4.82
C ILE A 48 -4.06 5.13 4.38
N LYS A 49 -3.87 3.89 3.90
CA LYS A 49 -2.57 3.39 3.41
C LYS A 49 -1.99 4.17 2.24
N ASP A 50 -2.84 4.91 1.50
CA ASP A 50 -2.44 5.67 0.32
C ASP A 50 -2.23 7.17 0.63
N ILE A 51 -2.51 7.60 1.87
CA ILE A 51 -2.22 8.97 2.33
C ILE A 51 -0.75 9.01 2.68
N ASP A 52 -0.01 9.90 2.01
CA ASP A 52 1.42 10.02 2.23
C ASP A 52 1.74 11.09 3.29
N GLU A 53 0.96 12.18 3.32
CA GLU A 53 1.25 13.33 4.19
C GLU A 53 -0.02 14.10 4.55
N ILE A 54 -0.03 14.71 5.74
CA ILE A 54 -1.09 15.63 6.17
C ILE A 54 -0.46 16.94 6.61
N ARG A 55 -0.86 18.04 5.96
CA ARG A 55 -0.37 19.39 6.23
C ARG A 55 -1.43 20.23 6.91
N THR A 56 -1.10 20.90 8.02
CA THR A 56 -2.06 21.74 8.76
C THR A 56 -1.92 23.21 8.41
N GLY A 57 -3.02 23.94 8.27
CA GLY A 57 -2.98 25.35 7.89
C GLY A 57 -2.86 25.56 6.38
N PHE A 58 -2.36 26.72 5.99
CA PHE A 58 -2.32 27.18 4.61
C PHE A 58 -0.95 26.93 3.95
N HIS A 59 -0.49 25.68 3.96
CA HIS A 59 0.78 25.33 3.30
C HIS A 59 0.64 25.07 1.80
N ALA A 60 -0.58 24.94 1.29
CA ALA A 60 -0.84 24.72 -0.12
C ALA A 60 -1.12 26.02 -0.88
N GLN A 61 -0.54 26.18 -2.07
CA GLN A 61 -0.78 27.33 -2.97
C GLN A 61 -2.27 27.52 -3.33
N THR A 62 -3.10 26.47 -3.18
CA THR A 62 -4.54 26.59 -3.32
C THR A 62 -5.14 27.55 -2.30
N PHE A 63 -4.69 27.52 -1.04
CA PHE A 63 -5.22 28.43 -0.01
C PHE A 63 -4.86 29.89 -0.31
N ASP A 64 -3.63 30.18 -0.75
CA ASP A 64 -3.23 31.53 -1.15
C ASP A 64 -4.13 32.10 -2.25
N ARG A 65 -4.45 31.28 -3.25
CA ARG A 65 -5.37 31.66 -4.34
C ARG A 65 -6.78 31.92 -3.83
N LEU A 66 -7.26 31.12 -2.88
CA LEU A 66 -8.59 31.30 -2.30
C LEU A 66 -8.67 32.56 -1.43
N ILE A 67 -7.60 32.89 -0.69
CA ILE A 67 -7.48 34.12 0.10
C ILE A 67 -7.46 35.34 -0.82
N LYS A 68 -6.63 35.33 -1.86
CA LYS A 68 -6.55 36.43 -2.86
C LYS A 68 -7.90 36.70 -3.55
N ARG A 69 -8.73 35.68 -3.69
CA ARG A 69 -10.09 35.78 -4.26
C ARG A 69 -11.18 36.11 -3.24
N GLY A 70 -10.84 36.25 -1.96
CA GLY A 70 -11.79 36.51 -0.87
C GLY A 70 -12.74 35.34 -0.58
N ILE A 71 -12.44 34.12 -1.04
CA ILE A 71 -13.29 32.95 -0.85
C ILE A 71 -13.16 32.40 0.58
N ILE A 72 -11.96 32.50 1.15
CA ILE A 72 -11.65 32.13 2.54
C ILE A 72 -10.88 33.27 3.20
N LYS A 73 -10.91 33.33 4.53
CA LYS A 73 -10.25 34.37 5.34
C LYS A 73 -8.99 33.81 6.00
N GLN A 74 -8.06 34.69 6.34
CA GLN A 74 -6.81 34.30 7.04
C GLN A 74 -7.09 33.56 8.35
N ASN A 75 -8.12 33.96 9.09
CA ASN A 75 -8.49 33.33 10.36
C ASN A 75 -9.00 31.88 10.21
N ASN A 76 -9.29 31.41 8.98
CA ASN A 76 -9.62 30.01 8.74
C ASN A 76 -8.39 29.09 8.79
N GLN A 77 -7.16 29.63 8.87
CA GLN A 77 -5.91 28.85 8.87
C GLN A 77 -5.88 27.79 9.97
N ASN A 78 -6.34 28.10 11.18
CA ASN A 78 -6.33 27.15 12.30
C ASN A 78 -7.32 25.99 12.13
N CYS A 79 -8.27 26.10 11.21
CA CYS A 79 -9.25 25.07 10.88
C CYS A 79 -8.90 24.31 9.60
N ALA A 80 -7.83 24.69 8.90
CA ALA A 80 -7.47 24.14 7.61
C ALA A 80 -6.48 22.97 7.73
N PHE A 81 -6.58 22.03 6.80
CA PHE A 81 -5.56 21.01 6.56
C PHE A 81 -5.67 20.49 5.12
N SER A 82 -4.61 19.85 4.64
CA SER A 82 -4.58 19.16 3.35
C SER A 82 -4.08 17.74 3.52
N ILE A 83 -4.60 16.81 2.72
CA ILE A 83 -4.07 15.45 2.61
C ILE A 83 -3.38 15.33 1.26
N LEU A 84 -2.17 14.78 1.26
CA LEU A 84 -1.45 14.36 0.07
C LEU A 84 -1.53 12.83 -0.02
N TYR A 85 -1.78 12.34 -1.22
CA TYR A 85 -1.94 10.92 -1.50
C TYR A 85 -1.46 10.61 -2.91
N ASP A 86 -1.33 9.32 -3.20
CA ASP A 86 -0.85 8.83 -4.51
C ASP A 86 0.57 9.34 -4.81
N ASN A 87 1.52 9.06 -3.91
CA ASN A 87 2.93 9.47 -4.00
C ASN A 87 3.11 10.98 -4.20
N HIS A 88 2.40 11.77 -3.39
CA HIS A 88 2.40 13.24 -3.36
C HIS A 88 1.89 13.90 -4.66
N ARG A 89 1.29 13.13 -5.58
CA ARG A 89 0.79 13.66 -6.86
C ARG A 89 -0.57 14.33 -6.73
N LYS A 90 -1.36 13.92 -5.74
CA LYS A 90 -2.70 14.44 -5.50
C LYS A 90 -2.77 15.09 -4.14
N GLU A 91 -3.52 16.19 -4.07
CA GLU A 91 -3.74 16.94 -2.85
C GLU A 91 -5.22 17.32 -2.74
N GLU A 92 -5.79 17.17 -1.54
CA GLU A 92 -7.12 17.65 -1.22
C GLU A 92 -7.11 18.56 0.00
N HIS A 93 -7.83 19.67 -0.11
CA HIS A 93 -7.80 20.75 0.87
C HIS A 93 -9.13 20.85 1.61
N PHE A 94 -9.06 20.90 2.94
CA PHE A 94 -10.22 20.92 3.82
C PHE A 94 -10.15 22.09 4.80
N ILE A 95 -11.33 22.61 5.15
CA ILE A 95 -11.52 23.50 6.29
C ILE A 95 -12.61 22.89 7.18
N ALA A 96 -12.27 22.62 8.44
CA ALA A 96 -13.20 22.15 9.46
C ALA A 96 -14.03 23.31 10.03
N SER A 97 -15.08 22.99 10.80
CA SER A 97 -15.88 23.97 11.54
C SER A 97 -15.04 24.80 12.51
N ASP A 98 -14.05 24.16 13.14
CA ASP A 98 -13.25 24.72 14.22
C ASP A 98 -11.89 23.99 14.32
N MET A 99 -10.99 24.57 15.12
CA MET A 99 -9.64 24.05 15.33
C MET A 99 -9.63 22.68 16.02
N ASN A 100 -10.59 22.41 16.92
CA ASN A 100 -10.65 21.14 17.63
C ASN A 100 -11.02 20.01 16.67
N THR A 101 -12.05 20.23 15.85
CA THR A 101 -12.45 19.30 14.79
C THR A 101 -11.29 19.06 13.83
N ARG A 102 -10.59 20.10 13.36
CA ARG A 102 -9.39 19.94 12.53
C ARG A 102 -8.32 19.08 13.21
N ASN A 103 -8.00 19.39 14.47
CA ASN A 103 -6.97 18.66 15.22
C ASN A 103 -7.32 17.19 15.42
N LEU A 104 -8.59 16.88 15.69
CA LEU A 104 -9.05 15.50 15.87
C LEU A 104 -8.94 14.70 14.57
N TRP A 105 -9.32 15.30 13.43
CA TRP A 105 -9.14 14.67 12.12
C TRP A 105 -7.67 14.42 11.79
N VAL A 106 -6.82 15.44 11.94
CA VAL A 106 -5.39 15.32 11.65
C VAL A 106 -4.74 14.27 12.54
N LYS A 107 -4.95 14.33 13.87
CA LYS A 107 -4.38 13.36 14.81
C LYS A 107 -4.88 11.94 14.56
N GLY A 108 -6.18 11.77 14.29
CA GLY A 108 -6.76 10.47 14.00
C GLY A 108 -6.20 9.84 12.73
N LEU A 109 -6.10 10.62 11.65
CA LEU A 109 -5.51 10.14 10.40
C LEU A 109 -4.02 9.82 10.56
N GLN A 110 -3.24 10.68 11.24
CA GLN A 110 -1.82 10.43 11.51
C GLN A 110 -1.62 9.16 12.34
N TYR A 111 -2.47 8.93 13.35
CA TYR A 111 -2.44 7.69 14.13
C TYR A 111 -2.65 6.47 13.24
N LEU A 112 -3.67 6.50 12.38
CA LEU A 112 -3.97 5.38 11.49
C LEU A 112 -2.86 5.15 10.45
N MET A 113 -2.30 6.22 9.86
CA MET A 113 -1.14 6.12 8.96
C MET A 113 0.04 5.42 9.64
N ASN A 114 0.34 5.79 10.90
CA ASN A 114 1.40 5.15 11.67
C ASN A 114 1.11 3.67 11.97
N GLN A 115 -0.15 3.32 12.27
CA GLN A 115 -0.55 1.92 12.47
C GLN A 115 -0.34 1.10 11.20
N TYR A 116 -0.69 1.64 10.04
CA TYR A 116 -0.47 1.00 8.74
C TYR A 116 1.02 0.80 8.44
N ALA A 117 1.85 1.82 8.66
CA ALA A 117 3.29 1.73 8.49
C ALA A 117 3.92 0.68 9.41
N GLN A 118 3.51 0.64 10.69
CA GLN A 118 3.98 -0.36 11.66
C GLN A 118 3.56 -1.76 11.25
N LYS A 119 2.29 -1.99 10.89
CA LYS A 119 1.81 -3.30 10.42
C LYS A 119 2.61 -3.79 9.21
N GLY A 120 2.89 -2.90 8.25
CA GLY A 120 3.75 -3.22 7.11
C GLY A 120 5.16 -3.64 7.54
N GLN A 121 5.79 -2.89 8.45
CA GLN A 121 7.11 -3.24 8.99
C GLN A 121 7.10 -4.58 9.75
N TYR A 122 6.12 -4.81 10.61
CA TYR A 122 5.98 -6.08 11.34
C TYR A 122 5.77 -7.26 10.38
N GLN A 123 5.04 -7.06 9.30
CA GLN A 123 4.82 -8.10 8.30
C GLN A 123 6.13 -8.43 7.56
N LEU A 124 6.90 -7.42 7.14
CA LEU A 124 8.24 -7.62 6.56
C LEU A 124 9.18 -8.37 7.51
N ILE A 125 9.24 -7.95 8.78
CA ILE A 125 10.07 -8.61 9.81
C ILE A 125 9.63 -10.07 10.02
N ARG A 126 8.31 -10.35 10.02
CA ARG A 126 7.80 -11.72 10.14
C ARG A 126 8.16 -12.58 8.93
N GLU A 127 8.06 -12.02 7.73
CA GLU A 127 8.46 -12.70 6.49
C GLU A 127 9.96 -13.04 6.52
N GLU A 128 10.81 -12.08 6.86
CA GLU A 128 12.25 -12.30 7.01
C GLU A 128 12.58 -13.33 8.11
N ASN A 129 11.95 -13.23 9.28
CA ASN A 129 12.17 -14.19 10.37
C ASN A 129 11.75 -15.60 9.98
N TRP A 130 10.62 -15.76 9.30
CA TRP A 130 10.17 -17.06 8.83
C TRP A 130 11.14 -17.66 7.78
N ILE A 131 11.72 -16.84 6.91
CA ILE A 131 12.77 -17.28 5.98
C ILE A 131 14.02 -17.75 6.73
N LEU A 132 14.41 -17.07 7.82
CA LEU A 132 15.52 -17.50 8.67
C LEU A 132 15.21 -18.79 9.44
N GLU A 133 13.98 -18.99 9.89
CA GLU A 133 13.54 -20.26 10.48
C GLU A 133 13.67 -21.41 9.46
N LEU A 134 13.30 -21.18 8.20
CA LEU A 134 13.51 -22.15 7.12
C LEU A 134 14.99 -22.46 6.91
N PHE A 135 15.85 -21.43 6.91
CA PHE A 135 17.30 -21.60 6.83
C PHE A 135 17.82 -22.52 7.93
N HIS A 136 17.49 -22.23 9.19
CA HIS A 136 17.89 -23.05 10.34
C HIS A 136 17.31 -24.46 10.29
N SER A 137 16.10 -24.63 9.75
CA SER A 137 15.49 -25.94 9.58
C SER A 137 16.22 -26.81 8.55
N ALA A 138 16.86 -26.19 7.54
CA ALA A 138 17.61 -26.84 6.48
C ALA A 138 19.08 -27.12 6.86
N ASP A 139 19.67 -26.29 7.72
CA ASP A 139 21.04 -26.44 8.22
C ASP A 139 21.14 -27.56 9.27
N LYS A 140 21.00 -28.81 8.82
CA LYS A 140 21.01 -30.00 9.69
C LYS A 140 22.37 -30.27 10.32
N ASN A 141 23.45 -29.82 9.67
CA ASN A 141 24.82 -30.02 10.15
C ASN A 141 25.31 -28.85 11.03
N HIS A 142 24.49 -27.82 11.24
CA HIS A 142 24.79 -26.64 12.04
C HIS A 142 26.06 -25.91 11.57
N SER A 143 26.32 -25.90 10.26
CA SER A 143 27.45 -25.21 9.66
C SER A 143 27.24 -23.70 9.56
N ASN A 144 26.03 -23.21 9.86
CA ASN A 144 25.57 -21.84 9.59
C ASN A 144 25.66 -21.46 8.11
N THR A 145 25.65 -22.46 7.22
CA THR A 145 25.61 -22.31 5.76
C THR A 145 24.74 -23.39 5.14
N LEU A 146 24.25 -23.17 3.93
CA LEU A 146 23.49 -24.17 3.19
C LEU A 146 24.15 -24.52 1.87
N SER A 147 24.38 -25.81 1.66
CA SER A 147 24.80 -26.36 0.37
C SER A 147 23.65 -26.36 -0.66
N LYS A 148 24.00 -26.51 -1.94
CA LYS A 148 23.02 -26.70 -3.03
C LYS A 148 22.03 -27.84 -2.74
N HIS A 149 22.51 -28.93 -2.14
CA HIS A 149 21.67 -30.08 -1.80
C HIS A 149 20.65 -29.74 -0.71
N GLU A 150 21.07 -29.07 0.37
CA GLU A 150 20.17 -28.66 1.46
C GLU A 150 19.11 -27.67 0.98
N CYS A 151 19.49 -26.70 0.14
CA CYS A 151 18.54 -25.78 -0.49
C CYS A 151 17.50 -26.51 -1.36
N ARG A 152 17.95 -27.44 -2.23
CA ARG A 152 17.04 -28.24 -3.06
C ARG A 152 16.09 -29.10 -2.22
N HIS A 153 16.63 -29.75 -1.19
CA HIS A 153 15.84 -30.58 -0.29
C HIS A 153 14.77 -29.74 0.44
N LEU A 154 15.14 -28.57 0.97
CA LEU A 154 14.21 -27.64 1.61
C LEU A 154 13.08 -27.23 0.64
N PHE A 155 13.43 -26.84 -0.59
CA PHE A 155 12.44 -26.39 -1.57
C PHE A 155 11.49 -27.52 -2.00
N ALA A 156 12.01 -28.70 -2.28
CA ALA A 156 11.20 -29.84 -2.71
C ALA A 156 10.32 -30.40 -1.57
N ASN A 157 10.87 -30.55 -0.37
CA ASN A 157 10.24 -31.35 0.68
C ASN A 157 9.55 -30.51 1.76
N SER A 158 10.08 -29.32 2.09
CA SER A 158 9.47 -28.45 3.10
C SER A 158 8.52 -27.42 2.49
N LEU A 159 8.85 -26.90 1.31
CA LEU A 159 8.04 -25.88 0.62
C LEU A 159 7.19 -26.43 -0.53
N ASN A 160 7.40 -27.69 -0.93
CA ASN A 160 6.72 -28.32 -2.06
C ASN A 160 6.84 -27.53 -3.39
N VAL A 161 8.01 -26.93 -3.63
CA VAL A 161 8.32 -26.16 -4.83
C VAL A 161 9.20 -27.00 -5.75
N LYS A 162 8.74 -27.22 -6.98
CA LYS A 162 9.49 -27.94 -8.02
C LYS A 162 10.19 -26.94 -8.93
N ILE A 163 11.52 -26.96 -8.92
CA ILE A 163 12.35 -26.06 -9.71
C ILE A 163 13.18 -26.91 -10.68
N PRO A 164 13.15 -26.64 -11.99
CA PRO A 164 14.06 -27.29 -12.94
C PRO A 164 15.51 -27.00 -12.59
N ASP A 165 16.40 -28.00 -12.72
CA ASP A 165 17.78 -27.91 -12.24
C ASP A 165 18.55 -26.71 -12.79
N HIS A 166 18.44 -26.43 -14.09
CA HIS A 166 19.13 -25.29 -14.71
C HIS A 166 18.70 -23.94 -14.09
N ILE A 167 17.40 -23.78 -13.79
CA ILE A 167 16.88 -22.56 -13.16
C ILE A 167 17.39 -22.45 -11.72
N PHE A 168 17.42 -23.56 -10.99
CA PHE A 168 17.97 -23.57 -9.63
C PHE A 168 19.45 -23.19 -9.63
N GLU A 169 20.26 -23.77 -10.53
CA GLU A 169 21.68 -23.45 -10.64
C GLU A 169 21.90 -21.98 -10.98
N ASP A 170 21.16 -21.44 -11.95
CA ASP A 170 21.22 -20.02 -12.31
C ASP A 170 20.88 -19.10 -11.12
N MET A 171 19.83 -19.43 -10.37
CA MET A 171 19.43 -18.66 -9.19
C MET A 171 20.47 -18.75 -8.06
N PHE A 172 21.00 -19.95 -7.81
CA PHE A 172 21.99 -20.19 -6.76
C PHE A 172 23.30 -19.45 -7.06
N ASN A 173 23.84 -19.61 -8.27
CA ASN A 173 25.09 -18.97 -8.67
C ASN A 173 24.97 -17.43 -8.68
N LYS A 174 23.75 -16.89 -8.86
CA LYS A 174 23.50 -15.46 -8.79
C LYS A 174 23.64 -14.88 -7.37
N VAL A 175 23.41 -15.68 -6.34
CA VAL A 175 23.42 -15.22 -4.94
C VAL A 175 24.65 -15.71 -4.17
N ASP A 176 25.31 -16.80 -4.59
CA ASP A 176 26.61 -17.23 -4.09
C ASP A 176 27.70 -16.26 -4.57
N LYS A 177 27.89 -15.16 -3.84
CA LYS A 177 28.82 -14.09 -4.23
C LYS A 177 30.28 -14.53 -4.10
N THR A 178 30.53 -15.62 -3.38
CA THR A 178 31.87 -16.11 -3.07
C THR A 178 32.30 -17.31 -3.91
N ASP A 179 31.39 -17.84 -4.72
CA ASP A 179 31.58 -19.04 -5.56
C ASP A 179 32.07 -20.26 -4.76
N LYS A 180 31.56 -20.41 -3.53
CA LYS A 180 31.96 -21.49 -2.61
C LYS A 180 31.05 -22.71 -2.69
N GLY A 181 29.93 -22.62 -3.41
CA GLY A 181 28.90 -23.65 -3.48
C GLY A 181 28.03 -23.76 -2.22
N ILE A 182 28.11 -22.75 -1.33
CA ILE A 182 27.38 -22.68 -0.06
C ILE A 182 26.83 -21.27 0.13
N LEU A 183 25.68 -21.15 0.79
CA LEU A 183 25.04 -19.86 1.07
C LEU A 183 25.03 -19.57 2.57
N THR A 184 25.41 -18.36 2.93
CA THR A 184 25.12 -17.78 4.24
C THR A 184 23.61 -17.50 4.40
N SER A 185 23.15 -17.21 5.61
CA SER A 185 21.75 -16.84 5.86
C SER A 185 21.29 -15.63 5.02
N VAL A 186 22.18 -14.65 4.81
CA VAL A 186 21.90 -13.47 3.97
C VAL A 186 21.73 -13.84 2.50
N GLU A 187 22.63 -14.67 1.96
CA GLU A 187 22.54 -15.12 0.55
C GLU A 187 21.36 -16.07 0.33
N PHE A 188 20.96 -16.83 1.36
CA PHE A 188 19.77 -17.66 1.31
C PHE A 188 18.48 -16.82 1.27
N VAL A 189 18.40 -15.70 2.02
CA VAL A 189 17.27 -14.76 1.90
C VAL A 189 17.20 -14.19 0.46
N ASP A 190 18.34 -13.85 -0.14
CA ASP A 190 18.41 -13.44 -1.54
C ASP A 190 17.90 -14.54 -2.49
N LEU A 191 18.29 -15.81 -2.27
CA LEU A 191 17.81 -16.97 -3.04
C LEU A 191 16.30 -17.12 -2.94
N PHE A 192 15.76 -17.06 -1.72
CA PHE A 192 14.34 -17.20 -1.44
C PHE A 192 13.54 -16.08 -2.11
N ASN A 193 14.05 -14.84 -2.06
CA ASN A 193 13.45 -13.70 -2.74
C ASN A 193 13.45 -13.85 -4.28
N LEU A 194 14.47 -14.49 -4.86
CA LEU A 194 14.45 -14.84 -6.29
C LEU A 194 13.41 -15.92 -6.60
N LEU A 195 13.22 -16.89 -5.70
CA LEU A 195 12.25 -17.96 -5.86
C LEU A 195 10.80 -17.45 -5.84
N ILE A 196 10.46 -16.56 -4.90
CA ILE A 196 9.11 -16.01 -4.76
C ILE A 196 8.81 -14.88 -5.76
N ARG A 197 9.82 -14.38 -6.48
CA ARG A 197 9.65 -13.41 -7.58
C ARG A 197 8.98 -14.09 -8.79
N ARG A 198 7.66 -14.21 -8.70
CA ARG A 198 6.75 -14.72 -9.73
C ARG A 198 6.57 -13.72 -10.87
N LYS A 199 7.59 -13.59 -11.74
CA LYS A 199 7.51 -12.74 -12.95
C LYS A 199 6.33 -13.10 -13.85
N ASP A 200 5.97 -14.38 -13.90
CA ASP A 200 4.77 -14.89 -14.57
C ASP A 200 3.48 -14.24 -14.04
N LEU A 201 3.31 -14.20 -12.71
CA LEU A 201 2.17 -13.55 -12.09
C LEU A 201 2.17 -12.06 -12.35
N TYR A 202 3.33 -11.41 -12.28
CA TYR A 202 3.42 -9.99 -12.60
C TYR A 202 2.98 -9.67 -14.03
N GLU A 203 3.42 -10.45 -15.02
CA GLU A 203 2.97 -10.26 -16.40
C GLU A 203 1.48 -10.56 -16.57
N ILE A 204 0.92 -11.52 -15.83
CA ILE A 204 -0.53 -11.76 -15.78
C ILE A 204 -1.23 -10.52 -15.18
N MET A 205 -0.84 -10.08 -13.98
CA MET A 205 -1.44 -8.92 -13.32
C MET A 205 -1.38 -7.68 -14.21
N LYS A 206 -0.24 -7.43 -14.86
CA LYS A 206 -0.03 -6.31 -15.78
C LYS A 206 -0.96 -6.33 -16.99
N LYS A 207 -1.37 -7.50 -17.48
CA LYS A 207 -2.35 -7.62 -18.58
C LYS A 207 -3.77 -7.26 -18.15
N HIS A 208 -4.11 -7.43 -16.88
CA HIS A 208 -5.48 -7.28 -16.38
C HIS A 208 -5.76 -5.98 -15.60
N VAL A 209 -4.71 -5.24 -15.22
CA VAL A 209 -4.86 -3.91 -14.61
C VAL A 209 -5.09 -2.85 -15.70
N LYS A 210 -6.26 -2.18 -15.68
CA LYS A 210 -6.70 -1.21 -16.69
C LYS A 210 -6.65 0.22 -16.11
N ASN A 211 -5.50 0.90 -16.32
CA ASN A 211 -5.15 2.29 -15.96
C ASN A 211 -4.87 2.56 -14.46
N GLY A 212 -3.85 3.35 -14.05
CA GLY A 212 -2.92 4.17 -14.82
C GLY A 212 -1.85 4.86 -13.94
N TYR A 213 -0.86 4.10 -13.47
CA TYR A 213 0.43 4.62 -12.98
C TYR A 213 1.53 3.57 -13.19
N LYS A 214 2.82 3.99 -13.19
CA LYS A 214 3.99 3.09 -13.24
C LYS A 214 3.95 2.12 -12.05
N GLN A 215 3.43 0.92 -12.28
CA GLN A 215 3.42 -0.17 -11.32
C GLN A 215 4.70 -0.98 -11.46
N THR A 216 5.42 -1.14 -10.35
CA THR A 216 6.57 -2.03 -10.23
C THR A 216 6.09 -3.42 -9.82
N MET A 217 7.01 -4.39 -9.83
CA MET A 217 6.77 -5.74 -9.30
C MET A 217 6.27 -5.72 -7.85
N GLU A 218 6.63 -4.68 -7.09
CA GLU A 218 6.38 -4.57 -5.65
C GLU A 218 5.04 -3.92 -5.30
N ASN A 219 4.38 -3.24 -6.25
CA ASN A 219 3.16 -2.48 -5.96
C ASN A 219 2.04 -2.66 -7.01
N ILE A 220 2.12 -3.71 -7.82
CA ILE A 220 1.04 -4.06 -8.74
C ILE A 220 -0.14 -4.66 -7.97
N TYR A 221 -1.34 -4.13 -8.18
CA TYR A 221 -2.56 -4.70 -7.60
C TYR A 221 -3.74 -4.54 -8.55
N MET A 222 -4.63 -5.54 -8.56
CA MET A 222 -5.93 -5.45 -9.23
C MET A 222 -6.95 -4.85 -8.26
N ASN A 223 -7.70 -3.85 -8.71
CA ASN A 223 -8.87 -3.40 -7.97
C ASN A 223 -10.00 -4.44 -8.06
N ARG A 224 -11.05 -4.29 -7.24
CA ARG A 224 -12.17 -5.24 -7.17
C ARG A 224 -12.78 -5.56 -8.55
N ASN A 225 -12.92 -4.57 -9.42
CA ASN A 225 -13.56 -4.77 -10.73
C ASN A 225 -12.62 -5.53 -11.67
N GLU A 226 -11.33 -5.20 -11.66
CA GLU A 226 -10.31 -5.89 -12.46
C GLU A 226 -10.14 -7.34 -12.04
N LEU A 227 -10.12 -7.61 -10.73
CA LEU A 227 -10.08 -8.97 -10.21
C LEU A 227 -11.33 -9.75 -10.60
N PHE A 228 -12.51 -9.13 -10.52
CA PHE A 228 -13.76 -9.76 -10.93
C PHE A 228 -13.76 -10.11 -12.43
N GLU A 229 -13.31 -9.19 -13.29
CA GLU A 229 -13.14 -9.45 -14.73
C GLU A 229 -12.14 -10.59 -14.99
N PHE A 230 -11.00 -10.60 -14.28
CA PHE A 230 -10.00 -11.66 -14.39
C PHE A 230 -10.57 -13.03 -14.01
N LEU A 231 -11.32 -13.12 -12.91
CA LEU A 231 -11.92 -14.39 -12.46
C LEU A 231 -12.96 -14.91 -13.45
N GLN A 232 -13.78 -14.02 -14.02
CA GLN A 232 -14.76 -14.41 -15.04
C GLN A 232 -14.11 -14.85 -16.35
N GLN A 233 -13.12 -14.10 -16.84
CA GLN A 233 -12.56 -14.30 -18.18
C GLN A 233 -11.50 -15.41 -18.22
N THR A 234 -10.74 -15.58 -17.15
CA THR A 234 -9.53 -16.43 -17.17
C THR A 234 -9.68 -17.69 -16.31
N GLN A 235 -10.57 -17.70 -15.32
CA GLN A 235 -10.70 -18.81 -14.36
C GLN A 235 -12.04 -19.58 -14.47
N ASN A 236 -12.92 -19.23 -15.42
CA ASN A 236 -14.25 -19.83 -15.62
C ASN A 236 -15.07 -19.95 -14.32
N GLN A 237 -14.83 -19.07 -13.34
CA GLN A 237 -15.67 -18.98 -12.15
C GLN A 237 -16.90 -18.15 -12.50
N ASN A 238 -17.86 -18.80 -13.15
CA ASN A 238 -19.21 -18.26 -13.24
C ASN A 238 -19.78 -18.26 -11.81
N ALA A 239 -19.97 -17.07 -11.25
CA ALA A 239 -20.69 -16.88 -10.00
C ALA A 239 -22.05 -17.57 -10.13
N SER A 240 -22.22 -18.65 -9.37
CA SER A 240 -23.53 -19.21 -9.06
C SER A 240 -24.16 -18.42 -7.92
#